data_AF-A0A3D5E074-F1
#
_entry.id   AF-A0A3D5E074-F1
#
_cell.length_a   1.000
_cell.length_b   1.000
_cell.length_c   1.000
_cell.angle_alpha   90.00
_cell.angle_beta   90.00
_cell.angle_gamma   90.00
#
_symmetry.space_group_name_H-M   'P 1'
#
loop_
_entity.id
_entity.type
_entity.pdbx_description
1 polymer ?
#
loop_
_entity_poly.entity_id
_entity_poly.type
_entity_poly.pdbx_seq_one_letter_code
_entity_poly.pdbx_strand_id
1 'polypeptide(L)' 'DKYCIDILTQISAVTSALESVALGLLEQHLSHCVAEAIAEGGDTATAKIREASEAVARLVRS' A
#
# COMPACT_ATOMS: atom_id res chain seq x y z
N ASP A 1 24.72 14.54 -21.86
CA ASP A 1 23.96 15.04 -20.70
C ASP A 1 22.50 14.64 -20.87
N LYS A 2 21.81 14.21 -19.82
CA LYS A 2 20.38 13.79 -19.92
C LYS A 2 19.49 15.01 -19.66
N TYR A 3 18.43 15.16 -20.45
CA TYR A 3 17.52 16.29 -20.29
C TYR A 3 16.72 16.14 -19.00
N CYS A 4 16.62 17.22 -18.20
CA CYS A 4 15.98 17.17 -16.89
C CYS A 4 14.54 16.65 -16.94
N ILE A 5 13.80 16.95 -18.01
CA ILE A 5 12.42 16.47 -18.18
C ILE A 5 12.37 14.95 -18.33
N ASP A 6 13.31 14.34 -19.05
CA ASP A 6 13.37 12.87 -19.21
C ASP A 6 13.65 12.18 -17.87
N ILE A 7 14.47 12.80 -17.02
CA ILE A 7 14.75 12.31 -15.67
C ILE A 7 13.48 12.38 -14.83
N LEU A 8 12.74 13.49 -14.87
CA LEU A 8 11.46 13.63 -14.16
C LEU A 8 10.43 12.61 -14.65
N THR A 9 10.34 12.36 -15.96
CA THR A 9 9.46 11.32 -16.52
C THR A 9 9.81 9.93 -16.00
N GLN A 10 11.10 9.60 -15.92
CA GLN A 10 11.54 8.31 -15.36
C GLN A 10 11.22 8.19 -13.87
N ILE A 11 11.43 9.27 -13.09
CA ILE A 11 11.07 9.31 -11.68
C ILE A 11 9.57 9.06 -11.52
N SER A 12 8.72 9.77 -12.25
CA SER A 12 7.26 9.56 -12.20
C SER A 12 6.86 8.14 -12.58
N ALA A 13 7.49 7.53 -13.60
CA ALA A 13 7.23 6.15 -13.98
C ALA A 13 7.59 5.15 -12.86
N VAL A 14 8.72 5.37 -12.17
CA VAL A 14 9.13 4.54 -11.03
C VAL A 14 8.18 4.74 -9.84
N THR A 15 7.75 5.97 -9.56
CA THR A 15 6.76 6.25 -8.51
C THR A 15 5.47 5.48 -8.76
N SER A 16 4.91 5.56 -9.97
CA SER A 16 3.68 4.81 -10.31
C SER A 16 3.85 3.29 -10.26
N ALA A 17 5.04 2.78 -10.60
CA ALA A 17 5.35 1.36 -10.44
C ALA A 17 5.38 0.95 -8.96
N LEU A 18 5.97 1.78 -8.09
CA LEU A 18 6.02 1.53 -6.65
C LEU A 18 4.62 1.62 -6.01
N GLU A 19 3.77 2.54 -6.44
CA GLU A 19 2.36 2.62 -6.01
C GLU A 19 1.61 1.32 -6.37
N SER A 20 1.81 0.80 -7.58
CA SER A 20 1.19 -0.46 -8.02
C SER A 20 1.64 -1.64 -7.16
N VAL A 21 2.93 -1.71 -6.82
CA VAL A 21 3.48 -2.73 -5.91
C VAL A 21 2.89 -2.58 -4.51
N ALA A 22 2.79 -1.36 -3.99
CA ALA A 22 2.22 -1.09 -2.67
C ALA A 22 0.75 -1.53 -2.58
N LEU A 23 -0.05 -1.28 -3.62
CA LEU A 23 -1.44 -1.75 -3.70
C LEU A 23 -1.52 -3.28 -3.73
N GLY A 24 -0.67 -3.96 -4.50
CA GLY A 24 -0.63 -5.42 -4.52
C GLY A 24 -0.26 -6.03 -3.16
N LEU A 25 0.72 -5.45 -2.46
CA LEU A 25 1.07 -5.89 -1.11
C LEU A 25 -0.07 -5.66 -0.11
N LEU A 26 -0.77 -4.55 -0.22
CA LEU A 26 -1.95 -4.27 0.60
C LEU A 26 -3.06 -5.30 0.35
N GLU A 27 -3.35 -5.64 -0.90
CA GLU A 27 -4.34 -6.68 -1.25
C GLU A 27 -3.97 -8.03 -0.64
N GLN A 28 -2.70 -8.43 -0.71
CA GLN A 28 -2.23 -9.65 -0.05
C GLN A 28 -2.35 -9.59 1.48
N HIS A 29 -2.12 -8.44 2.09
CA HIS A 29 -2.28 -8.25 3.54
C HIS A 29 -3.75 -8.33 3.97
N LEU A 30 -4.66 -7.76 3.18
CA LEU A 30 -6.09 -7.82 3.44
C LEU A 30 -6.63 -9.26 3.31
N SER A 31 -6.21 -9.99 2.29
CA SER A 31 -6.69 -11.35 2.01
C SER A 31 -6.14 -12.42 2.96
N HIS A 32 -4.97 -12.22 3.55
CA HIS A 32 -4.41 -13.14 4.54
C HIS A 32 -4.61 -12.62 5.96
N CYS A 33 -3.82 -11.62 6.38
CA CYS A 33 -3.75 -11.22 7.78
C CYS A 33 -5.06 -10.63 8.31
N VAL A 34 -5.74 -9.79 7.52
CA VAL A 34 -7.00 -9.17 7.96
C VAL A 34 -8.15 -10.17 7.90
N ALA A 35 -8.22 -11.00 6.84
CA ALA A 35 -9.23 -12.05 6.73
C ALA A 35 -9.14 -13.07 7.88
N GLU A 36 -7.93 -13.51 8.22
CA GLU A 36 -7.68 -14.40 9.38
C GLU A 36 -8.09 -13.72 10.70
N ALA A 37 -7.67 -12.48 10.92
CA ALA A 37 -8.03 -11.75 12.14
C ALA A 37 -9.54 -11.54 12.28
N ILE A 38 -10.26 -11.31 11.18
CA ILE A 38 -11.73 -11.23 11.18
C ILE A 38 -12.35 -12.58 11.54
N ALA A 39 -11.80 -13.69 11.03
CA ALA A 39 -12.29 -15.03 11.35
C ALA A 39 -12.06 -15.40 12.83
N GLU A 40 -10.96 -14.94 13.43
CA GLU A 40 -10.69 -15.08 14.87
C GLU A 40 -11.56 -14.15 15.73
N GLY A 41 -11.89 -12.97 15.21
CA GLY A 41 -12.75 -11.99 15.86
C GLY A 41 -12.07 -11.18 16.98
N GLY A 42 -12.89 -10.47 17.75
CA GLY A 42 -12.42 -9.69 18.91
C GLY A 42 -11.51 -8.50 18.56
N ASP A 43 -10.65 -8.13 19.50
CA ASP A 43 -9.79 -6.95 19.40
C ASP A 43 -8.73 -7.08 18.29
N THR A 44 -8.32 -8.30 17.95
CA THR A 44 -7.36 -8.59 16.87
C THR A 44 -7.89 -8.13 15.52
N ALA A 45 -9.16 -8.41 15.21
CA ALA A 45 -9.81 -7.95 13.98
C ALA A 45 -9.77 -6.43 13.86
N THR A 46 -10.17 -5.74 14.94
CA THR A 46 -10.21 -4.27 14.99
C THR A 46 -8.81 -3.66 14.83
N ALA A 47 -7.80 -4.26 15.48
CA ALA A 47 -6.41 -3.83 15.37
C ALA A 47 -5.88 -3.95 13.93
N LYS A 48 -6.14 -5.09 13.25
CA LYS A 48 -5.70 -5.33 11.88
C LYS A 48 -6.40 -4.46 10.84
N ILE A 49 -7.69 -4.18 11.02
CA ILE A 49 -8.42 -3.22 10.16
C ILE A 49 -7.85 -1.82 10.30
N ARG A 50 -7.51 -1.39 11.52
CA ARG A 50 -6.89 -0.08 11.77
C ARG A 50 -5.51 0.02 11.13
N GLU A 51 -4.68 -1.02 11.28
CA GLU A 51 -3.35 -1.11 10.65
C GLU A 51 -3.44 -0.92 9.12
N ALA A 52 -4.33 -1.67 8.46
CA ALA A 52 -4.54 -1.57 7.01
C ALA A 52 -5.04 -0.16 6.60
N SER A 53 -5.95 0.42 7.39
CA SER A 53 -6.49 1.77 7.13
C SER A 53 -5.40 2.85 7.26
N GLU A 54 -4.50 2.72 8.23
CA GLU A 54 -3.35 3.62 8.39
C GLU A 54 -2.36 3.49 7.22
N ALA A 55 -2.13 2.27 6.72
CA ALA A 55 -1.28 2.02 5.56
C ALA A 55 -1.84 2.70 4.29
N VAL A 56 -3.13 2.55 4.02
CA VAL A 56 -3.83 3.25 2.91
C VAL A 56 -3.68 4.76 3.06
N ALA A 57 -3.90 5.30 4.26
CA ALA A 57 -3.81 6.72 4.50
C ALA A 57 -2.40 7.28 4.22
N ARG A 58 -1.34 6.50 4.47
CA ARG A 58 0.05 6.87 4.11
C ARG A 58 0.25 6.84 2.60
N LEU A 59 -0.27 5.84 1.91
CA LEU A 59 -0.15 5.68 0.45
C LEU A 59 -0.90 6.78 -0.33
N VAL A 60 -2.04 7.27 0.17
CA VAL A 60 -2.79 8.36 -0.49
C VAL A 60 -2.14 9.74 -0.29
N ARG A 61 -1.23 9.88 0.70
CA ARG A 61 -0.55 11.14 1.01
C ARG A 61 0.84 11.28 0.36
N SER A 62 1.38 10.20 -0.20
CA SER A 62 2.63 10.21 -0.98
C SER A 62 2.41 10.78 -2.37
#